data_AF-A0A3M2SX81-F1
#
_entry.id   AF-A0A3M2SX81-F1
#
_cell.length_a   1.000
_cell.length_b   1.000
_cell.length_c   1.000
_cell.angle_alpha   90.00
_cell.angle_beta   90.00
_cell.angle_gamma   90.00
#
_symmetry.space_group_name_H-M   'P 1'
#
loop_
_entity.id
_entity.type
_entity.pdbx_description
1 polymer ?
#
loop_
_entity_poly.entity_id
_entity_poly.type
_entity_poly.pdbx_seq_one_letter_code
_entity_poly.pdbx_strand_id
1 'polypeptide(L)'
;MQRVFQRLRGKAKPQLSPEGRQLLILFNQLADERNRLLQDISHALDTINVLETQLAEYDCLLEQAQSRLSGRTDLSKPRISADAHKPQVDSSTELAWIDDTWLCSCQNSALLGEAESRWKAGRPQQALIAASRALSSHPCLELADQLKCGLFIAALVHYGSKYEESNERVDSVLRTIQEQPPANYAQAREVRGIAQFIRGRNLMGLEEWHLAYWLFRRLCIRPGIIPKPSIFRRWLLAIANG
;
A
#
# COMPACT_ATOMS: atom_id res chain seq x y z
N MET A 1 46.56 8.66 -18.53
CA MET A 1 47.40 8.53 -17.32
C MET A 1 47.89 7.08 -17.15
N GLN A 2 48.76 6.57 -18.03
CA GLN A 2 49.18 5.15 -18.02
C GLN A 2 50.70 4.95 -18.04
N ARG A 3 51.52 5.98 -17.81
CA ARG A 3 52.99 5.90 -17.96
C ARG A 3 53.80 6.19 -16.68
N VAL A 4 53.23 6.00 -15.48
CA VAL A 4 53.95 6.27 -14.22
C VAL A 4 54.32 5.01 -13.42
N PHE A 5 53.81 3.82 -13.78
CA PHE A 5 54.02 2.60 -12.97
C PHE A 5 55.20 1.69 -13.37
N GLN A 6 56.09 2.09 -14.27
CA GLN A 6 57.20 1.22 -14.73
C GLN A 6 58.60 1.50 -14.13
N ARG A 7 58.74 2.39 -13.15
CA ARG A 7 60.07 2.76 -12.59
C ARG A 7 60.34 2.34 -11.13
N LEU A 8 59.83 1.20 -10.68
CA LEU A 8 60.20 0.64 -9.35
C LEU A 8 60.44 -0.88 -9.40
N ARG A 9 61.21 -1.37 -10.38
CA ARG A 9 61.54 -2.81 -10.52
C ARG A 9 62.86 -3.22 -9.86
N GLY A 10 63.23 -2.58 -8.75
CA GLY A 10 64.54 -2.80 -8.12
C GLY A 10 64.65 -2.41 -6.65
N LYS A 11 63.56 -2.42 -5.87
CA LYS A 11 63.65 -2.30 -4.41
C LYS A 11 63.29 -3.63 -3.78
N ALA A 12 64.19 -4.11 -2.92
CA ALA A 12 64.06 -5.33 -2.13
C ALA A 12 62.63 -5.49 -1.61
N LYS A 13 62.05 -6.69 -1.75
CA LYS A 13 60.75 -7.03 -1.14
C LYS A 13 60.82 -6.60 0.32
N PRO A 14 59.99 -5.64 0.78
CA PRO A 14 59.96 -5.28 2.19
C PRO A 14 59.65 -6.57 2.93
N GLN A 15 60.59 -7.05 3.75
CA GLN A 15 60.34 -8.19 4.60
C GLN A 15 59.33 -7.71 5.64
N LEU A 16 58.04 -7.98 5.39
CA LEU A 16 57.01 -7.76 6.39
C LEU A 16 57.44 -8.53 7.65
N SER A 17 57.42 -7.81 8.78
CA SER A 17 57.61 -8.41 10.10
C SER A 17 56.60 -9.56 10.28
N PRO A 18 56.91 -10.56 11.11
CA PRO A 18 55.98 -11.66 11.36
C PRO A 18 54.59 -11.18 11.81
N GLU A 19 54.53 -10.11 12.61
CA GLU A 19 53.28 -9.46 13.03
C GLU A 19 52.55 -8.84 11.84
N GLY A 20 53.27 -8.16 10.94
CA GLY A 20 52.69 -7.60 9.71
C GLY A 20 52.12 -8.65 8.77
N ARG A 21 52.74 -9.84 8.70
CA ARG A 21 52.20 -10.98 7.94
C ARG A 21 50.93 -11.53 8.59
N GLN A 22 50.92 -11.63 9.91
CA GLN A 22 49.76 -12.13 10.64
C GLN A 22 48.55 -11.17 10.51
N LEU A 23 48.80 -9.85 10.57
CA LEU A 23 47.76 -8.85 10.34
C LEU A 23 47.20 -8.92 8.91
N LEU A 24 48.07 -9.12 7.91
CA LEU A 24 47.64 -9.26 6.51
C LEU A 24 46.77 -10.51 6.30
N ILE A 25 47.10 -11.62 6.96
CA ILE A 25 46.28 -12.85 6.93
C ILE A 25 44.90 -12.59 7.52
N LEU A 26 44.82 -11.95 8.69
CA LEU A 26 43.55 -11.60 9.33
C LEU A 26 42.71 -10.65 8.46
N PHE A 27 43.34 -9.68 7.80
CA PHE A 27 42.65 -8.74 6.93
C PHE A 27 42.05 -9.43 5.70
N ASN A 28 42.79 -10.37 5.10
CA ASN A 28 42.27 -11.17 3.98
C ASN A 28 41.12 -12.08 4.42
N GLN A 29 41.24 -12.73 5.59
CA GLN A 29 40.16 -13.55 6.15
C GLN A 29 38.89 -12.73 6.38
N LEU A 30 39.03 -11.52 6.94
CA LEU A 30 37.89 -10.62 7.17
C LEU A 30 37.28 -10.12 5.86
N ALA A 31 38.10 -9.86 4.83
CA ALA A 31 37.61 -9.50 3.51
C ALA A 31 36.84 -10.66 2.85
N ASP A 32 37.33 -11.89 2.99
CA ASP A 32 36.67 -13.09 2.48
C ASP A 32 35.34 -13.37 3.21
N GLU A 33 35.30 -13.24 4.53
CA GLU A 33 34.06 -13.36 5.31
C GLU A 33 33.04 -12.29 4.94
N ARG A 34 33.47 -11.03 4.78
CA ARG A 34 32.58 -9.95 4.32
C ARG A 34 31.99 -10.28 2.96
N ASN A 35 32.80 -10.75 2.00
CA ASN A 35 32.33 -11.09 0.66
C ASN A 35 31.34 -12.25 0.70
N ARG A 36 31.60 -13.27 1.53
CA ARG A 36 30.67 -14.38 1.75
C ARG A 36 29.33 -13.92 2.34
N LEU A 37 29.36 -13.08 3.37
CA LEU A 37 28.15 -12.53 3.98
C LEU A 37 27.34 -11.68 3.00
N LEU A 38 28.00 -10.88 2.15
CA LEU A 38 27.31 -10.13 1.09
C LEU A 38 26.62 -11.06 0.09
N GLN A 39 27.26 -12.18 -0.25
CA GLN A 39 26.68 -13.18 -1.13
C GLN A 39 25.50 -13.90 -0.48
N ASP A 40 25.61 -14.25 0.80
CA ASP A 40 24.54 -14.88 1.57
C ASP A 40 23.32 -13.93 1.71
N ILE A 41 23.55 -12.64 1.95
CA ILE A 41 22.49 -11.62 1.98
C ILE A 41 21.82 -11.50 0.61
N SER A 42 22.58 -11.46 -0.48
CA SER A 42 22.03 -11.43 -1.83
C SER A 42 21.13 -12.64 -2.09
N HIS A 43 21.60 -13.85 -1.73
CA HIS A 43 20.83 -15.08 -1.88
C HIS A 43 19.55 -15.08 -1.03
N ALA A 44 19.63 -14.55 0.20
CA ALA A 44 18.46 -14.43 1.07
C ALA A 44 17.42 -13.47 0.47
N LEU A 45 17.84 -12.33 -0.10
CA LEU A 45 16.96 -11.38 -0.78
C LEU A 45 16.29 -12.00 -2.02
N ASP A 46 17.05 -12.76 -2.82
CA ASP A 46 16.49 -13.48 -3.97
C ASP A 46 15.45 -14.52 -3.53
N THR A 47 15.73 -15.23 -2.45
CA THR A 47 14.79 -16.19 -1.86
C THR A 47 13.51 -15.51 -1.38
N ILE A 48 13.62 -14.36 -0.71
CA ILE A 48 12.47 -13.56 -0.29
C ILE A 48 11.64 -13.15 -1.50
N ASN A 49 12.27 -12.63 -2.57
CA ASN A 49 11.56 -12.24 -3.79
C ASN A 49 10.80 -13.40 -4.45
N VAL A 50 11.39 -14.60 -4.47
CA VAL A 50 10.73 -15.82 -4.97
C VAL A 50 9.51 -16.17 -4.10
N LEU A 51 9.67 -16.18 -2.78
CA LEU A 51 8.57 -16.49 -1.85
C LEU A 51 7.44 -15.45 -1.93
N GLU A 52 7.76 -14.17 -2.05
CA GLU A 52 6.76 -13.12 -2.23
C GLU A 52 5.98 -13.28 -3.54
N THR A 53 6.65 -13.71 -4.61
CA THR A 53 6.01 -13.99 -5.90
C THR A 53 5.06 -15.18 -5.77
N GLN A 54 5.48 -16.25 -5.11
CA GLN A 54 4.63 -17.41 -4.83
C GLN A 54 3.42 -17.07 -3.96
N LEU A 55 3.59 -16.24 -2.92
CA LEU A 55 2.48 -15.77 -2.10
C LEU A 55 1.46 -14.98 -2.92
N ALA A 56 1.92 -14.11 -3.82
CA ALA A 56 1.03 -13.36 -4.71
C ALA A 56 0.25 -14.29 -5.67
N GLU A 57 0.87 -15.38 -6.15
CA GLU A 57 0.20 -16.40 -6.96
C GLU A 57 -0.86 -17.16 -6.15
N TYR A 58 -0.55 -17.57 -4.92
CA TYR A 58 -1.51 -18.25 -4.04
C TYR A 58 -2.70 -17.35 -3.67
N ASP A 59 -2.44 -16.07 -3.38
CA ASP A 59 -3.50 -15.08 -3.14
C ASP A 59 -4.44 -14.98 -4.35
N CYS A 60 -3.88 -14.91 -5.57
CA CYS A 60 -4.67 -14.88 -6.81
C CYS A 60 -5.54 -16.13 -6.98
N LEU A 61 -4.98 -17.32 -6.74
CA LEU A 61 -5.71 -18.59 -6.81
C LEU A 61 -6.82 -18.68 -5.76
N LEU A 62 -6.55 -18.24 -4.53
CA LEU A 62 -7.52 -18.18 -3.44
C LEU A 62 -8.68 -17.25 -3.78
N GLU A 63 -8.38 -16.05 -4.28
CA GLU A 63 -9.40 -15.09 -4.70
C GLU A 63 -10.24 -15.64 -5.88
N GLN A 64 -9.62 -16.33 -6.83
CA GLN A 64 -10.33 -16.99 -7.93
C GLN A 64 -11.26 -18.10 -7.42
N ALA A 65 -10.80 -18.91 -6.47
CA ALA A 65 -11.61 -19.94 -5.84
C ALA A 65 -12.79 -19.34 -5.07
N GLN A 66 -12.56 -18.28 -4.29
CA GLN A 66 -13.60 -17.57 -3.55
C GLN A 66 -14.64 -16.94 -4.49
N SER A 67 -14.21 -16.30 -5.57
CA SER A 67 -15.12 -15.72 -6.57
C SER A 67 -16.04 -16.78 -7.19
N ARG A 68 -15.50 -17.96 -7.52
CA ARG A 68 -16.29 -19.08 -8.04
C ARG A 68 -17.29 -19.63 -7.02
N LEU A 69 -16.93 -19.65 -5.74
CA LEU A 69 -17.81 -20.08 -4.66
C LEU A 69 -18.95 -19.08 -4.44
N SER A 70 -18.66 -17.77 -4.38
CA SER A 70 -19.68 -16.73 -4.23
C SER A 70 -20.68 -16.72 -5.39
N GLY A 71 -20.21 -16.85 -6.64
CA GLY A 71 -21.10 -16.93 -7.81
C GLY A 71 -22.00 -18.17 -7.83
N ARG A 72 -21.66 -19.23 -7.09
CA ARG A 72 -22.50 -20.43 -6.95
C ARG A 72 -23.57 -20.29 -5.87
N THR A 73 -23.32 -19.49 -4.84
CA THR A 73 -24.26 -19.24 -3.73
C THR A 73 -25.45 -18.36 -4.15
N ASP A 74 -25.30 -17.54 -5.19
CA ASP A 74 -26.37 -16.66 -5.68
C ASP A 74 -27.40 -17.36 -6.60
N LEU A 75 -27.15 -18.61 -7.01
CA LEU A 75 -28.07 -19.39 -7.87
C LEU A 75 -29.14 -20.16 -7.09
N SER A 76 -29.16 -20.10 -5.76
CA SER A 76 -30.10 -20.86 -4.92
C SER A 76 -31.28 -20.02 -4.36
N LYS A 77 -31.44 -18.76 -4.75
CA LYS A 77 -32.64 -17.97 -4.42
C LYS A 77 -33.70 -18.11 -5.53
N PRO A 78 -34.88 -18.70 -5.25
CA PRO A 78 -35.95 -18.79 -6.23
C PRO A 78 -36.49 -17.37 -6.49
N ARG A 79 -36.34 -16.90 -7.73
CA ARG A 79 -36.98 -15.67 -8.21
C ARG A 79 -38.48 -15.91 -8.32
N ILE A 80 -39.23 -15.44 -7.33
CA ILE A 80 -40.67 -15.19 -7.47
C ILE A 80 -40.81 -13.76 -8.00
N SER A 81 -41.33 -13.67 -9.21
CA SER A 81 -41.71 -12.45 -9.93
C SER A 81 -42.99 -11.85 -9.38
N ALA A 82 -43.03 -10.52 -9.24
CA ALA A 82 -44.11 -9.62 -9.66
C ALA A 82 -43.91 -8.25 -8.98
N ASP A 83 -43.48 -7.23 -9.73
CA ASP A 83 -44.40 -6.17 -10.16
C ASP A 83 -43.64 -5.02 -10.83
N ALA A 84 -44.27 -4.49 -11.88
CA ALA A 84 -43.78 -3.46 -12.74
C ALA A 84 -43.86 -2.08 -12.06
N HIS A 85 -42.78 -1.64 -11.43
CA HIS A 85 -42.47 -0.22 -11.27
C HIS A 85 -41.08 0.00 -11.85
N LYS A 86 -40.99 0.73 -12.97
CA LYS A 86 -39.71 1.25 -13.47
C LYS A 86 -39.10 2.10 -12.36
N PRO A 87 -37.98 1.69 -11.71
CA PRO A 87 -37.20 2.64 -10.95
C PRO A 87 -36.54 3.52 -12.01
N GLN A 88 -36.77 4.82 -11.92
CA GLN A 88 -35.93 5.78 -12.60
C GLN A 88 -34.52 5.59 -12.02
N VAL A 89 -33.69 4.84 -12.74
CA VAL A 89 -32.29 4.64 -12.42
C VAL A 89 -31.58 5.94 -12.81
N ASP A 90 -31.52 6.87 -11.86
CA ASP A 90 -30.57 7.99 -11.91
C ASP A 90 -29.16 7.36 -11.92
N SER A 91 -28.68 7.17 -13.14
CA SER A 91 -27.47 6.42 -13.49
C SER A 91 -26.22 7.30 -13.37
N SER A 92 -26.20 8.18 -12.36
CA SER A 92 -24.97 8.83 -11.94
C SER A 92 -24.41 8.11 -10.72
N THR A 93 -23.99 6.87 -10.93
CA THR A 93 -23.02 6.20 -10.05
C THR A 93 -21.63 6.73 -10.36
N GLU A 94 -21.48 8.05 -10.47
CA GLU A 94 -20.19 8.69 -10.68
C GLU A 94 -19.38 8.58 -9.38
N LEU A 95 -18.59 7.51 -9.32
CA LEU A 95 -17.49 7.36 -8.39
C LEU A 95 -16.54 8.56 -8.57
N ALA A 96 -16.77 9.61 -7.79
CA ALA A 96 -15.99 10.83 -7.84
C ALA A 96 -14.79 10.71 -6.91
N TRP A 97 -13.59 10.82 -7.47
CA TRP A 97 -12.36 10.95 -6.70
C TRP A 97 -12.20 12.38 -6.19
N ILE A 98 -11.89 12.55 -4.92
CA ILE A 98 -11.42 13.81 -4.34
C ILE A 98 -9.89 13.75 -4.26
N ASP A 99 -9.22 14.67 -4.95
CA ASP A 99 -7.76 14.85 -4.97
C ASP A 99 -6.95 13.57 -5.21
N ASP A 100 -7.47 12.66 -6.03
CA ASP A 100 -6.89 11.33 -6.32
C ASP A 100 -6.56 10.49 -5.06
N THR A 101 -7.18 10.78 -3.92
CA THR A 101 -6.83 10.21 -2.61
C THR A 101 -8.03 9.51 -1.97
N TRP A 102 -9.23 10.07 -2.14
CA TRP A 102 -10.46 9.50 -1.59
C TRP A 102 -11.50 9.23 -2.68
N LEU A 103 -12.18 8.08 -2.61
CA LEU A 103 -13.25 7.71 -3.52
C LEU A 103 -14.60 7.88 -2.83
N CYS A 104 -15.39 8.84 -3.32
CA CYS A 104 -16.76 9.01 -2.86
C CYS A 104 -17.62 7.82 -3.29
N SER A 105 -18.30 7.21 -2.34
CA SER A 105 -19.29 6.16 -2.59
C SER A 105 -20.66 6.64 -2.10
N CYS A 106 -21.71 6.38 -2.87
CA CYS A 106 -23.08 6.64 -2.44
C CYS A 106 -23.45 5.90 -1.14
N GLN A 107 -22.79 4.78 -0.86
CA GLN A 107 -22.97 4.04 0.40
C GLN A 107 -22.44 4.82 1.61
N ASN A 108 -21.43 5.67 1.40
CA ASN A 108 -20.83 6.48 2.46
C ASN A 108 -21.58 7.81 2.65
N SER A 109 -22.58 8.14 1.82
CA SER A 109 -23.23 9.45 1.85
C SER A 109 -23.95 9.72 3.18
N ALA A 110 -24.51 8.70 3.82
CA ALA A 110 -25.20 8.82 5.09
C ALA A 110 -24.25 9.24 6.24
N LEU A 111 -23.00 8.77 6.20
CA LEU A 111 -22.03 8.99 7.28
C LEU A 111 -21.04 10.12 6.96
N LEU A 112 -20.44 10.08 5.76
CA LEU A 112 -19.37 10.97 5.33
C LEU A 112 -19.84 12.00 4.30
N GLY A 113 -21.10 12.00 3.85
CA GLY A 113 -21.57 12.87 2.78
C GLY A 113 -21.35 14.37 3.05
N GLU A 114 -21.58 14.83 4.27
CA GLU A 114 -21.29 16.21 4.67
C GLU A 114 -19.78 16.52 4.61
N ALA A 115 -18.95 15.60 5.10
CA ALA A 115 -17.50 15.76 5.13
C ALA A 115 -16.90 15.74 3.71
N GLU A 116 -17.33 14.79 2.87
CA GLU A 116 -16.95 14.69 1.46
C GLU A 116 -17.35 15.94 0.67
N SER A 117 -18.57 16.45 0.88
CA SER A 117 -19.05 17.68 0.23
C SER A 117 -18.18 18.90 0.61
N ARG A 118 -17.83 19.03 1.89
CA ARG A 118 -16.94 20.11 2.36
C ARG A 118 -15.55 20.01 1.76
N TRP A 119 -14.99 18.81 1.64
CA TRP A 119 -13.69 18.61 1.00
C TRP A 119 -13.75 18.95 -0.49
N LYS A 120 -14.76 18.48 -1.22
CA LYS A 120 -15.00 18.85 -2.64
C LYS A 120 -15.10 20.36 -2.85
N ALA A 121 -15.66 21.09 -1.87
CA ALA A 121 -15.74 22.55 -1.90
C ALA A 121 -14.42 23.27 -1.55
N GLY A 122 -13.29 22.54 -1.44
CA GLY A 122 -11.98 23.09 -1.08
C GLY A 122 -11.86 23.46 0.40
N ARG A 123 -12.67 22.86 1.29
CA ARG A 123 -12.69 23.16 2.74
C ARG A 123 -12.26 21.95 3.58
N PRO A 124 -11.00 21.50 3.49
CA PRO A 124 -10.53 20.28 4.15
C PRO A 124 -10.59 20.35 5.69
N GLN A 125 -10.36 21.52 6.31
CA GLN A 125 -10.50 21.62 7.77
C GLN A 125 -11.96 21.44 8.23
N GLN A 126 -12.93 21.97 7.47
CA GLN A 126 -14.34 21.78 7.80
C GLN A 126 -14.80 20.34 7.55
N ALA A 127 -14.21 19.65 6.56
CA ALA A 127 -14.40 18.23 6.33
C ALA A 127 -13.86 17.40 7.49
N LEU A 128 -12.67 17.73 7.99
CA LEU A 128 -12.07 17.07 9.16
C LEU A 128 -12.99 17.19 10.39
N ILE A 129 -13.47 18.41 10.69
CA ILE A 129 -14.39 18.65 11.80
C ILE A 129 -15.69 17.84 11.63
N ALA A 130 -16.23 17.77 10.41
CA ALA A 130 -17.43 16.97 10.14
C ALA A 130 -17.20 15.47 10.37
N ALA A 131 -16.09 14.92 9.87
CA ALA A 131 -15.74 13.52 10.05
C ALA A 131 -15.48 13.16 11.52
N SER A 132 -14.75 14.01 12.25
CA SER A 132 -14.53 13.82 13.69
C SER A 132 -15.83 13.89 14.47
N ARG A 133 -16.75 14.80 14.11
CA ARG A 133 -18.08 14.87 14.71
C ARG A 133 -18.90 13.61 14.41
N ALA A 134 -18.87 13.11 13.19
CA ALA A 134 -19.60 11.89 12.82
C ALA A 134 -19.17 10.70 13.71
N LEU A 135 -17.87 10.57 13.99
CA LEU A 135 -17.32 9.60 14.93
C LEU A 135 -17.80 9.81 16.37
N SER A 136 -17.78 11.04 16.87
CA SER A 136 -18.16 11.33 18.27
C SER A 136 -19.66 11.31 18.53
N SER A 137 -20.48 11.67 17.54
CA SER A 137 -21.93 11.80 17.69
C SER A 137 -22.68 10.46 17.67
N HIS A 138 -22.05 9.39 17.18
CA HIS A 138 -22.69 8.09 17.02
C HIS A 138 -21.90 7.01 17.78
N PRO A 139 -22.14 6.85 19.10
CA PRO A 139 -21.40 5.90 19.94
C PRO A 139 -21.63 4.42 19.57
N CYS A 140 -22.66 4.14 18.75
CA CYS A 140 -23.02 2.79 18.29
C CYS A 140 -22.72 2.56 16.80
N LEU A 141 -21.77 3.29 16.22
CA LEU A 141 -21.34 3.05 14.83
C LEU A 141 -20.84 1.62 14.65
N GLU A 142 -21.20 1.00 13.54
CA GLU A 142 -20.60 -0.26 13.11
C GLU A 142 -19.08 -0.08 12.97
N LEU A 143 -18.31 -1.11 13.35
CA LEU A 143 -16.84 -1.04 13.28
C LEU A 143 -16.35 -0.64 11.88
N ALA A 144 -16.98 -1.16 10.81
CA ALA A 144 -16.64 -0.81 9.44
C ALA A 144 -16.74 0.70 9.18
N ASP A 145 -17.80 1.35 9.67
CA ASP A 145 -18.03 2.78 9.54
C ASP A 145 -17.02 3.61 10.33
N GLN A 146 -16.67 3.17 11.54
CA GLN A 146 -15.62 3.80 12.35
C GLN A 146 -14.28 3.77 11.61
N LEU A 147 -13.93 2.63 11.02
CA LEU A 147 -12.70 2.46 10.25
C LEU A 147 -12.71 3.32 8.98
N LYS A 148 -13.84 3.40 8.26
CA LYS A 148 -14.00 4.29 7.08
C LYS A 148 -13.79 5.75 7.45
N CYS A 149 -14.38 6.22 8.55
CA CYS A 149 -14.14 7.58 9.06
C CYS A 149 -12.67 7.81 9.42
N GLY A 150 -12.03 6.83 10.07
CA GLY A 150 -10.59 6.90 10.38
C GLY A 150 -9.72 7.04 9.13
N LEU A 151 -10.02 6.28 8.07
CA LEU A 151 -9.32 6.37 6.79
C LEU A 151 -9.61 7.67 6.05
N PHE A 152 -10.85 8.19 6.11
CA PHE A 152 -11.18 9.49 5.55
C PHE A 152 -10.36 10.61 6.21
N ILE A 153 -10.20 10.57 7.54
CA ILE A 153 -9.33 11.50 8.27
C ILE A 153 -7.87 11.33 7.84
N ALA A 154 -7.39 10.09 7.69
CA ALA A 154 -6.04 9.85 7.19
C ALA A 154 -5.82 10.44 5.77
N ALA A 155 -6.83 10.36 4.90
CA ALA A 155 -6.79 10.96 3.57
C ALA A 155 -6.75 12.51 3.61
N LEU A 156 -7.45 13.14 4.55
CA LEU A 156 -7.36 14.60 4.78
C LEU A 156 -5.98 15.01 5.33
N VAL A 157 -5.39 14.19 6.20
CA VAL A 157 -4.04 14.41 6.73
C VAL A 157 -2.99 14.25 5.61
N HIS A 158 -3.18 13.29 4.69
CA HIS A 158 -2.40 13.16 3.45
C HIS A 158 -2.49 14.43 2.60
N TYR A 159 -3.70 14.94 2.39
CA TYR A 159 -3.92 16.19 1.63
C TYR A 159 -3.17 17.38 2.23
N GLY A 160 -3.03 17.43 3.56
CA GLY A 160 -2.20 18.41 4.27
C GLY A 160 -0.69 18.15 4.24
N SER A 161 -0.21 17.21 3.42
CA SER A 161 1.20 16.80 3.29
C SER A 161 1.83 16.28 4.59
N LYS A 162 1.03 15.77 5.52
CA LYS A 162 1.52 15.13 6.76
C LYS A 162 1.53 13.61 6.60
N TYR A 163 2.43 13.11 5.77
CA TYR A 163 2.39 11.72 5.33
C TYR A 163 2.66 10.72 6.46
N GLU A 164 3.55 11.03 7.41
CA GLU A 164 3.81 10.15 8.56
C GLU A 164 2.59 10.05 9.49
N GLU A 165 1.97 11.19 9.84
CA GLU A 165 0.74 11.21 10.66
C GLU A 165 -0.40 10.45 9.96
N SER A 166 -0.50 10.57 8.64
CA SER A 166 -1.48 9.81 7.85
C SER A 166 -1.19 8.30 7.93
N ASN A 167 0.08 7.89 7.83
CA ASN A 167 0.48 6.48 7.96
C ASN A 167 0.18 5.90 9.35
N GLU A 168 0.44 6.65 10.43
CA GLU A 168 0.11 6.20 11.79
C GLU A 168 -1.39 5.90 11.94
N ARG A 169 -2.25 6.73 11.34
CA ARG A 169 -3.71 6.51 11.33
C ARG A 169 -4.10 5.29 10.50
N VAL A 170 -3.48 5.12 9.33
CA VAL A 170 -3.70 3.93 8.49
C VAL A 170 -3.29 2.65 9.21
N ASP A 171 -2.12 2.65 9.86
CA ASP A 171 -1.61 1.50 10.61
C ASP A 171 -2.48 1.20 11.83
N SER A 172 -3.03 2.22 12.51
CA SER A 172 -4.03 2.03 13.56
C SER A 172 -5.28 1.30 13.02
N VAL A 173 -5.82 1.73 11.87
CA VAL A 173 -6.99 1.08 11.24
C VAL A 173 -6.69 -0.37 10.86
N LEU A 174 -5.52 -0.63 10.26
CA LEU A 174 -5.11 -1.98 9.87
C LEU A 174 -4.95 -2.91 11.07
N ARG A 175 -4.38 -2.39 12.18
CA ARG A 175 -4.26 -3.12 13.44
C ARG A 175 -5.63 -3.46 14.01
N THR A 176 -6.56 -2.51 14.03
CA THR A 176 -7.93 -2.77 14.49
C THR A 176 -8.64 -3.84 13.65
N ILE A 177 -8.47 -3.85 12.33
CA ILE A 177 -9.02 -4.92 11.47
C ILE A 177 -8.43 -6.28 11.80
N GLN A 178 -7.14 -6.34 12.16
CA GLN A 178 -6.45 -7.58 12.50
C GLN A 178 -6.91 -8.13 13.86
N GLU A 179 -7.09 -7.25 14.84
CA GLU A 179 -7.53 -7.60 16.19
C GLU A 179 -9.05 -7.90 16.24
N GLN A 180 -9.84 -7.14 15.49
CA GLN A 180 -11.30 -7.19 15.47
C GLN A 180 -11.78 -7.16 14.00
N PRO A 181 -11.74 -8.29 13.29
CA PRO A 181 -12.20 -8.33 11.91
C PRO A 181 -13.70 -8.01 11.85
N PRO A 182 -14.13 -7.09 10.97
CA PRO A 182 -15.56 -6.84 10.74
C PRO A 182 -16.29 -8.13 10.40
N ALA A 183 -17.54 -8.27 10.88
CA ALA A 183 -18.37 -9.44 10.60
C ALA A 183 -18.56 -9.67 9.09
N ASN A 184 -18.58 -8.58 8.31
CA ASN A 184 -18.65 -8.62 6.87
C ASN A 184 -17.26 -8.61 6.22
N TYR A 185 -16.84 -9.76 5.69
CA TYR A 185 -15.57 -9.91 4.97
C TYR A 185 -15.41 -8.93 3.80
N ALA A 186 -16.48 -8.61 3.08
CA ALA A 186 -16.42 -7.69 1.95
C ALA A 186 -16.10 -6.26 2.41
N GLN A 187 -16.68 -5.80 3.52
CA GLN A 187 -16.35 -4.51 4.12
C GLN A 187 -14.91 -4.49 4.65
N ALA A 188 -14.49 -5.55 5.34
CA ALA A 188 -13.11 -5.66 5.83
C ALA A 188 -12.08 -5.57 4.68
N ARG A 189 -12.39 -6.22 3.55
CA ARG A 189 -11.59 -6.17 2.33
C ARG A 189 -11.57 -4.78 1.70
N GLU A 190 -12.72 -4.12 1.60
CA GLU A 190 -12.84 -2.76 1.08
C GLU A 190 -12.01 -1.79 1.92
N VAL A 191 -12.18 -1.79 3.25
CA VAL A 191 -11.45 -0.91 4.18
C VAL A 191 -9.95 -1.18 4.12
N ARG A 192 -9.53 -2.45 4.08
CA ARG A 192 -8.11 -2.80 3.89
C ARG A 192 -7.58 -2.28 2.55
N GLY A 193 -8.40 -2.34 1.50
CA GLY A 193 -8.08 -1.78 0.20
C GLY A 193 -7.82 -0.29 0.23
N ILE A 194 -8.73 0.47 0.84
CA ILE A 194 -8.62 1.93 0.99
C ILE A 194 -7.40 2.29 1.83
N ALA A 195 -7.18 1.58 2.95
CA ALA A 195 -6.03 1.77 3.83
C ALA A 195 -4.70 1.64 3.09
N GLN A 196 -4.54 0.53 2.35
CA GLN A 196 -3.34 0.29 1.55
C GLN A 196 -3.21 1.33 0.44
N PHE A 197 -4.30 1.74 -0.22
CA PHE A 197 -4.24 2.79 -1.23
C PHE A 197 -3.72 4.11 -0.67
N ILE A 198 -4.23 4.56 0.48
CA ILE A 198 -3.76 5.78 1.17
C ILE A 198 -2.29 5.63 1.59
N ARG A 199 -1.88 4.48 2.13
CA ARG A 199 -0.47 4.20 2.48
C ARG A 199 0.45 4.32 1.26
N GLY A 200 0.04 3.76 0.12
CA GLY A 200 0.79 3.89 -1.13
C GLY A 200 0.93 5.34 -1.58
N ARG A 201 -0.13 6.14 -1.39
CA ARG A 201 -0.10 7.59 -1.65
C ARG A 201 0.83 8.34 -0.71
N ASN A 202 0.84 8.01 0.58
CA ASN A 202 1.78 8.58 1.55
C ASN A 202 3.23 8.25 1.19
N LEU A 203 3.52 7.01 0.81
CA LEU A 203 4.85 6.60 0.37
C LEU A 203 5.32 7.38 -0.87
N MET A 204 4.43 7.66 -1.82
CA MET A 204 4.73 8.56 -2.94
C MET A 204 5.04 9.99 -2.46
N GLY A 205 4.29 10.50 -1.48
CA GLY A 205 4.52 11.81 -0.87
C GLY A 205 5.86 11.92 -0.13
N LEU A 206 6.33 10.80 0.44
CA LEU A 206 7.64 10.65 1.09
C LEU A 206 8.76 10.29 0.11
N GLU A 207 8.49 10.26 -1.20
CA GLU A 207 9.44 9.88 -2.25
C GLU A 207 9.97 8.43 -2.14
N GLU A 208 9.28 7.55 -1.40
CA GLU A 208 9.58 6.12 -1.29
C GLU A 208 8.94 5.32 -2.45
N TRP A 209 9.27 5.72 -3.68
CA TRP A 209 8.60 5.25 -4.91
C TRP A 209 8.59 3.73 -5.09
N HIS A 210 9.68 3.06 -4.72
CA HIS A 210 9.82 1.60 -4.83
C HIS A 210 8.84 0.87 -3.91
N LEU A 211 8.66 1.33 -2.66
CA LEU A 211 7.70 0.76 -1.72
C LEU A 211 6.28 1.05 -2.15
N ALA A 212 6.00 2.27 -2.61
CA ALA A 212 4.71 2.63 -3.17
C ALA A 212 4.34 1.69 -4.32
N TYR A 213 5.25 1.50 -5.29
CA TYR A 213 5.06 0.60 -6.43
C TYR A 213 4.70 -0.82 -5.99
N TRP A 214 5.48 -1.41 -5.07
CA TRP A 214 5.22 -2.74 -4.56
C TRP A 214 3.85 -2.85 -3.90
N LEU A 215 3.50 -1.88 -3.08
CA LEU A 215 2.25 -1.85 -2.34
C LEU A 215 1.04 -1.80 -3.29
N PHE A 216 1.11 -0.96 -4.31
CA PHE A 216 0.02 -0.86 -5.24
C PHE A 216 -0.03 -1.98 -6.30
N ARG A 217 1.12 -2.56 -6.68
CA ARG A 217 1.13 -3.78 -7.51
C ARG A 217 0.33 -4.88 -6.81
N ARG A 218 0.50 -5.04 -5.49
CA ARG A 218 -0.30 -5.95 -4.67
C ARG A 218 -1.79 -5.58 -4.67
N LEU A 219 -2.13 -4.29 -4.68
CA LEU A 219 -3.53 -3.84 -4.76
C LEU A 219 -4.20 -4.15 -6.10
N CYS A 220 -3.48 -4.02 -7.22
CA CYS A 220 -4.03 -4.28 -8.55
C CYS A 220 -4.39 -5.75 -8.78
N ILE A 221 -3.75 -6.65 -8.06
CA ILE A 221 -4.01 -8.09 -8.14
C ILE A 221 -5.34 -8.43 -7.43
N ARG A 222 -5.78 -7.61 -6.46
CA ARG A 222 -6.98 -7.88 -5.67
C ARG A 222 -8.26 -7.39 -6.38
N PRO A 223 -9.22 -8.27 -6.74
CA PRO A 223 -10.49 -7.88 -7.34
C PRO A 223 -11.29 -6.92 -6.45
N GLY A 224 -11.86 -5.88 -7.05
CA GLY A 224 -12.79 -4.95 -6.40
C GLY A 224 -12.21 -3.58 -6.04
N ILE A 225 -10.90 -3.40 -6.13
CA ILE A 225 -10.26 -2.08 -6.02
C ILE A 225 -9.87 -1.67 -7.43
N ILE A 226 -10.51 -0.64 -7.97
CA ILE A 226 -10.17 -0.10 -9.29
C ILE A 226 -9.21 1.09 -9.06
N PRO A 227 -7.89 0.89 -9.14
CA PRO A 227 -6.96 2.01 -9.12
C PRO A 227 -7.22 2.91 -10.33
N LYS A 228 -7.21 4.22 -10.11
CA LYS A 228 -7.43 5.19 -11.19
C LYS A 228 -6.29 5.07 -12.23
N PRO A 229 -6.60 4.95 -13.54
CA PRO A 229 -5.58 4.79 -14.58
C PRO A 229 -4.53 5.90 -14.63
N SER A 230 -4.91 7.13 -14.25
CA SER A 230 -4.02 8.29 -14.19
C SER A 230 -2.91 8.16 -13.14
N ILE A 231 -3.18 7.43 -12.05
CA ILE A 231 -2.20 7.15 -11.00
C ILE A 231 -1.14 6.22 -11.58
N PHE A 232 -1.56 5.13 -12.22
CA PHE A 232 -0.66 4.19 -12.90
C PHE A 232 0.23 4.87 -13.95
N ARG A 233 -0.34 5.81 -14.71
CA ARG A 233 0.41 6.58 -15.72
C ARG A 233 1.45 7.52 -15.10
N ARG A 234 1.13 8.20 -13.99
CA ARG A 234 2.09 9.02 -13.25
C ARG A 234 3.25 8.18 -12.71
N TRP A 235 3.02 6.91 -12.37
CA TRP A 235 4.06 6.03 -11.87
C TRP A 235 5.02 5.53 -12.94
N LEU A 236 4.49 5.18 -14.12
CA LEU A 236 5.34 4.81 -15.27
C LEU A 236 6.29 5.95 -15.63
N LEU A 237 5.84 7.20 -15.48
CA LEU A 237 6.67 8.37 -15.70
C LEU A 237 7.69 8.62 -14.59
N ALA A 238 7.36 8.36 -13.32
CA ALA A 238 8.31 8.53 -12.22
C ALA A 238 9.46 7.51 -12.29
N ILE A 239 9.15 6.24 -12.61
CA ILE A 239 10.16 5.18 -12.78
C ILE A 239 11.03 5.41 -14.02
N ALA A 240 10.48 6.00 -15.08
CA ALA A 240 11.25 6.28 -16.30
C ALA A 240 12.24 7.46 -16.17
N ASN A 241 12.07 8.31 -15.15
CA ASN A 241 12.83 9.56 -15.00
C ASN A 241 13.74 9.60 -13.76
N GLY A 242 13.73 8.57 -12.91
CA GLY A 242 14.60 8.42 -11.74
C GLY A 242 15.55 7.24 -11.90
#